data_AF-A0A3D2MHV9-F1
#
_entry.id   AF-A0A3D2MHV9-F1
#
_cell.length_a   1.000
_cell.length_b   1.000
_cell.length_c   1.000
_cell.angle_alpha   90.00
_cell.angle_beta   90.00
_cell.angle_gamma   90.00
#
_symmetry.space_group_name_H-M   'P 1'
#
loop_
_entity.id
_entity.type
_entity.pdbx_description
1 polymer ?
#
loop_
_entity_poly.entity_id
_entity_poly.type
_entity_poly.pdbx_seq_one_letter_code
_entity_poly.pdbx_strand_id
1 'polypeptide(L)'
;VFLYAHVSLIKTFVSINYTVLNPILFGLLSSAGALTGDALRSFFKRQRGMAPGKSWFPFDQIDYVLGGVVFTACYIQLTLWQYVLLFIVWFLLHPLATLIGYLLKLKDSPF
;
A
#
# COMPACT_ATOMS: atom_id res chain seq x y z
N VAL A 1 -9.18 -13.88 3.30
CA VAL A 1 -10.31 -14.83 3.20
C VAL A 1 -11.22 -14.81 4.43
N PHE A 2 -10.70 -14.90 5.65
CA PHE A 2 -11.52 -14.93 6.88
C PHE A 2 -12.50 -13.74 7.01
N LEU A 3 -12.01 -12.50 6.97
CA LEU A 3 -12.87 -11.31 7.09
C LEU A 3 -13.90 -11.23 5.96
N TYR A 4 -13.49 -11.51 4.72
CA TYR A 4 -14.40 -11.58 3.57
C TYR A 4 -15.51 -12.61 3.77
N ALA A 5 -15.21 -13.76 4.39
CA ALA A 5 -16.20 -14.81 4.63
C ALA A 5 -17.23 -14.44 5.72
N HIS A 6 -16.79 -13.74 6.78
CA HIS A 6 -17.58 -13.53 8.00
C HIS A 6 -18.20 -12.14 8.13
N VAL A 7 -17.71 -11.14 7.39
CA VAL A 7 -18.22 -9.76 7.45
C VAL A 7 -19.00 -9.45 6.18
N SER A 8 -20.33 -9.41 6.29
CA SER A 8 -21.24 -9.16 5.15
C SER A 8 -20.95 -7.84 4.44
N LEU A 9 -20.59 -6.79 5.20
CA LEU A 9 -20.25 -5.48 4.67
C LEU A 9 -19.06 -5.54 3.68
N ILE A 10 -18.05 -6.37 3.95
CA ILE A 10 -16.88 -6.50 3.07
C ILE A 10 -17.27 -7.13 1.72
N LYS A 11 -18.20 -8.09 1.72
CA LYS A 11 -18.71 -8.71 0.48
C LYS A 11 -19.42 -7.71 -0.43
N THR A 12 -20.06 -6.70 0.13
CA THR A 12 -20.76 -5.65 -0.63
C THR A 12 -19.79 -4.73 -1.38
N PHE A 13 -18.61 -4.45 -0.82
CA PHE A 13 -17.67 -3.47 -1.38
C PHE A 13 -16.46 -4.09 -2.08
N VAL A 14 -16.14 -5.36 -1.84
CA VAL A 14 -14.95 -6.03 -2.39
C VAL A 14 -15.35 -7.21 -3.24
N SER A 15 -15.50 -7.00 -4.55
CA SER A 15 -15.71 -8.09 -5.51
C SER A 15 -14.37 -8.64 -6.02
N ILE A 16 -13.69 -9.47 -5.22
CA ILE A 16 -12.49 -10.21 -5.64
C ILE A 16 -12.78 -11.69 -5.58
N ASN A 17 -12.48 -12.42 -6.66
CA ASN A 17 -12.57 -13.87 -6.65
C ASN A 17 -11.32 -14.49 -6.01
N TYR A 18 -11.39 -14.73 -4.70
CA TYR A 18 -10.29 -15.29 -3.93
C TYR A 18 -10.01 -16.78 -4.19
N THR A 19 -10.89 -17.52 -4.86
CA THR A 19 -10.67 -18.96 -5.11
C THR A 19 -9.73 -19.21 -6.28
N VAL A 20 -9.66 -18.27 -7.23
CA VAL A 20 -8.78 -18.34 -8.42
C VAL A 20 -7.47 -17.57 -8.23
N LEU A 21 -7.38 -16.73 -7.19
CA LEU A 21 -6.23 -15.89 -6.94
C LEU A 21 -5.12 -16.69 -6.25
N ASN A 22 -4.02 -16.93 -6.97
CA ASN A 22 -2.80 -17.49 -6.37
C ASN A 22 -2.14 -16.45 -5.44
N PRO A 23 -2.09 -16.69 -4.12
CA PRO A 23 -1.59 -15.71 -3.15
C PRO A 23 -0.07 -15.49 -3.26
N ILE A 24 0.69 -16.50 -3.72
CA ILE A 24 2.15 -16.38 -3.88
C ILE A 24 2.45 -15.42 -5.02
N LEU A 25 1.80 -15.60 -6.17
CA LEU A 25 1.98 -14.71 -7.32
C LEU A 25 1.51 -13.29 -6.99
N PHE A 26 0.35 -13.16 -6.33
CA PHE A 26 -0.14 -11.84 -5.89
C PHE A 26 0.84 -11.15 -4.94
N GLY A 27 1.36 -11.87 -3.95
CA GLY A 27 2.35 -11.34 -3.00
C GLY A 27 3.65 -10.93 -3.68
N LEU A 28 4.13 -11.72 -4.64
CA LEU A 28 5.32 -11.41 -5.44
C LEU A 28 5.11 -10.15 -6.28
N LEU A 29 4.00 -10.04 -7.02
CA LEU A 29 3.70 -8.85 -7.83
C LEU A 29 3.53 -7.61 -6.96
N SER A 30 2.80 -7.73 -5.84
CA SER A 30 2.56 -6.63 -4.92
C SER A 30 3.85 -6.12 -4.29
N SER A 31 4.72 -7.02 -3.80
CA SER A 31 5.99 -6.66 -3.18
C SER A 31 6.99 -6.11 -4.19
N ALA A 32 7.11 -6.72 -5.38
CA ALA A 32 7.95 -6.22 -6.45
C ALA A 32 7.52 -4.81 -6.89
N GLY A 33 6.22 -4.60 -7.05
CA GLY A 33 5.66 -3.29 -7.37
C GLY A 33 5.92 -2.26 -6.27
N ALA A 34 5.67 -2.60 -5.01
CA ALA A 34 5.91 -1.73 -3.87
C ALA A 34 7.37 -1.28 -3.77
N LEU A 35 8.33 -2.22 -3.85
CA LEU A 35 9.75 -1.93 -3.82
C LEU A 35 10.20 -1.10 -5.03
N THR A 36 9.65 -1.39 -6.21
CA THR A 36 9.93 -0.59 -7.43
C THR A 36 9.42 0.83 -7.28
N GLY A 37 8.22 1.03 -6.72
CA GLY A 37 7.66 2.35 -6.44
C GLY A 37 8.54 3.18 -5.51
N ASP A 38 8.95 2.62 -4.38
CA ASP A 38 9.86 3.31 -3.45
C ASP A 38 11.23 3.60 -4.07
N ALA A 39 11.78 2.66 -4.85
CA ALA A 39 13.05 2.87 -5.56
C ALA A 39 12.95 4.02 -6.58
N LEU A 40 11.88 4.07 -7.37
CA LEU A 40 11.63 5.16 -8.35
C LEU A 40 11.49 6.51 -7.65
N ARG A 41 10.69 6.59 -6.60
CA ARG A 41 10.56 7.81 -5.79
C ARG A 41 11.92 8.22 -5.22
N SER A 42 12.66 7.28 -4.63
CA SER A 42 13.99 7.53 -4.05
C SER A 42 14.97 8.04 -5.09
N PHE A 43 14.97 7.48 -6.31
CA PHE A 43 15.73 7.99 -7.45
C PHE A 43 15.37 9.45 -7.76
N PHE A 44 14.09 9.77 -7.92
CA PHE A 44 13.64 11.14 -8.18
C PHE A 44 13.96 12.11 -7.03
N LYS A 45 14.03 11.64 -5.79
CA LYS A 45 14.50 12.45 -4.66
C LYS A 45 15.97 12.81 -4.79
N ARG A 46 16.81 11.85 -5.22
CA ARG A 46 18.25 12.09 -5.44
C ARG A 46 18.48 13.11 -6.55
N GLN A 47 17.72 13.02 -7.64
CA GLN A 47 17.80 13.98 -8.76
C GLN A 47 17.46 15.42 -8.34
N ARG A 48 16.63 15.59 -7.30
CA ARG A 48 16.29 16.91 -6.72
C ARG A 48 17.25 17.35 -5.61
N GLY A 49 18.35 16.64 -5.37
CA GLY A 49 19.35 16.98 -4.35
C GLY A 49 18.86 16.84 -2.90
N MET A 50 17.72 16.17 -2.65
CA MET A 50 17.27 15.91 -1.28
C MET A 50 18.25 14.95 -0.60
N ALA A 51 18.54 15.09 0.70
CA ALA A 51 19.38 14.15 1.45
C ALA A 51 18.63 12.83 1.76
N PRO A 52 19.33 11.70 2.03
CA PRO A 52 18.68 10.48 2.51
C PRO A 52 17.90 10.76 3.79
N GLY A 53 16.78 10.06 3.99
CA GLY A 53 15.92 10.26 5.18
C GLY A 53 15.05 11.52 5.18
N LYS A 54 15.33 12.53 4.34
CA LYS A 54 14.45 13.72 4.25
C LYS A 54 13.06 13.34 3.73
N SER A 55 11.99 13.65 4.45
CA SER A 55 10.62 13.38 4.00
C SER A 55 10.28 14.14 2.71
N TRP A 56 9.55 13.50 1.80
CA TRP A 56 8.99 14.08 0.58
C TRP A 56 7.50 13.77 0.47
N PHE A 57 6.75 14.33 1.41
CA PHE A 57 5.29 14.29 1.40
C PHE A 57 4.71 14.99 0.16
N PRO A 58 3.65 14.45 -0.48
CA PRO A 58 2.94 13.20 -0.17
C PRO A 58 3.50 11.96 -0.89
N PHE A 59 4.52 12.10 -1.73
CA PHE A 59 5.04 11.03 -2.58
C PHE A 59 5.52 9.82 -1.78
N ASP A 60 6.09 10.05 -0.60
CA ASP A 60 6.50 9.04 0.38
C ASP A 60 5.38 8.11 0.86
N GLN A 61 4.12 8.51 0.69
CA GLN A 61 2.95 7.84 1.23
C GLN A 61 2.10 7.15 0.16
N ILE A 62 2.47 7.31 -1.10
CA ILE A 62 1.68 6.79 -2.24
C ILE A 62 2.52 5.95 -3.19
N ASP A 63 3.85 6.05 -3.13
CA ASP A 63 4.80 5.39 -4.02
C ASP A 63 4.68 3.87 -4.01
N TYR A 64 4.74 3.20 -2.86
CA TYR A 64 4.58 1.74 -2.81
C TYR A 64 3.14 1.31 -3.10
N VAL A 65 2.13 2.12 -2.75
CA VAL A 65 0.73 1.83 -3.10
C VAL A 65 0.57 1.83 -4.61
N LEU A 66 1.03 2.88 -5.28
CA LEU A 66 0.97 3.02 -6.73
C LEU A 66 1.79 1.94 -7.41
N GLY A 67 3.01 1.67 -6.93
CA GLY A 67 3.85 0.60 -7.46
C GLY A 67 3.18 -0.77 -7.39
N GLY A 68 2.61 -1.11 -6.23
CA GLY A 68 1.86 -2.36 -6.04
C GLY A 68 0.63 -2.44 -6.95
N VAL A 69 -0.15 -1.36 -7.09
CA VAL A 69 -1.31 -1.28 -7.98
C VAL A 69 -0.91 -1.50 -9.44
N VAL A 70 0.14 -0.84 -9.92
CA VAL A 70 0.61 -0.96 -11.31
C VAL A 70 1.04 -2.39 -11.62
N PHE A 71 1.79 -3.03 -10.73
CA PHE A 71 2.27 -4.39 -10.95
C PHE A 71 1.18 -5.44 -10.82
N THR A 72 0.20 -5.21 -9.94
CA THR A 72 -0.92 -6.15 -9.76
C THR A 72 -2.01 -5.96 -10.81
N ALA A 73 -2.09 -4.81 -11.49
CA ALA A 73 -3.12 -4.52 -12.49
C ALA A 73 -3.15 -5.50 -13.68
N CYS A 74 -2.02 -6.15 -14.01
CA CYS A 74 -1.96 -7.18 -15.05
C CYS A 74 -2.49 -8.55 -14.58
N TYR A 75 -2.73 -8.71 -13.28
CA TYR A 75 -3.13 -9.97 -12.67
C TYR A 75 -4.51 -9.90 -12.01
N ILE A 76 -4.82 -8.79 -11.36
CA ILE A 76 -6.12 -8.50 -10.76
C ILE A 76 -6.53 -7.08 -11.14
N GLN A 77 -7.71 -6.98 -11.73
CA GLN A 77 -8.35 -5.70 -12.00
C GLN A 77 -9.31 -5.37 -10.86
N LEU A 78 -9.03 -4.28 -10.17
CA LEU A 78 -9.95 -3.75 -9.17
C LEU A 78 -10.89 -2.76 -9.83
N THR A 79 -12.10 -2.66 -9.29
CA THR A 79 -13.02 -1.58 -9.64
C THR A 79 -12.46 -0.24 -9.15
N LEU A 80 -12.90 0.86 -9.75
CA LEU A 80 -12.52 2.21 -9.31
C LEU A 80 -12.78 2.41 -7.81
N TRP A 81 -13.89 1.86 -7.31
CA TRP A 81 -14.25 1.97 -5.90
C TRP A 81 -13.30 1.21 -4.96
N GLN A 82 -12.83 0.04 -5.38
CA GLN A 82 -11.81 -0.71 -4.63
C GLN A 82 -10.46 0.02 -4.61
N TYR A 83 -10.07 0.70 -5.69
CA TYR A 83 -8.87 1.54 -5.68
C TYR A 83 -9.02 2.71 -4.71
N VAL A 84 -10.17 3.41 -4.72
CA VAL A 84 -10.45 4.50 -3.76
C VAL A 84 -10.39 3.98 -2.33
N LEU A 85 -11.03 2.84 -2.05
CA LEU A 85 -11.04 2.21 -0.74
C LEU A 85 -9.61 1.82 -0.29
N LEU A 86 -8.78 1.32 -1.21
CA LEU A 86 -7.37 0.99 -0.94
C LEU A 86 -6.60 2.23 -0.45
N PHE A 87 -6.73 3.37 -1.14
CA PHE A 87 -6.07 4.61 -0.73
C PHE A 87 -6.61 5.15 0.60
N ILE A 88 -7.92 5.09 0.84
CA ILE A 88 -8.52 5.51 2.12
C ILE A 88 -8.00 4.64 3.26
N VAL A 89 -8.06 3.32 3.11
CA VAL A 89 -7.57 2.37 4.12
C VAL A 89 -6.09 2.60 4.38
N TRP A 90 -5.28 2.78 3.34
CA TRP A 90 -3.87 3.06 3.49
C TRP A 90 -3.62 4.37 4.28
N PHE A 91 -4.27 5.46 3.88
CA PHE A 91 -4.08 6.77 4.50
C PHE A 91 -4.51 6.81 5.98
N LEU A 92 -5.47 5.96 6.37
CA LEU A 92 -5.88 5.79 7.76
C LEU A 92 -4.94 4.86 8.54
N LEU A 93 -4.52 3.76 7.93
CA LEU A 93 -3.65 2.77 8.60
C LEU A 93 -2.24 3.29 8.82
N HIS A 94 -1.68 4.08 7.90
CA HIS A 94 -0.31 4.59 8.03
C HIS A 94 -0.06 5.40 9.31
N PRO A 95 -0.84 6.46 9.64
CA PRO A 95 -0.65 7.21 10.87
C PRO A 95 -0.96 6.36 12.11
N LEU A 96 -1.91 5.43 12.04
CA LEU A 96 -2.19 4.52 13.15
C LEU A 96 -0.99 3.60 13.44
N ALA A 97 -0.41 2.99 12.40
CA ALA A 97 0.77 2.15 12.54
C ALA A 97 1.96 2.94 13.08
N THR A 98 2.12 4.19 12.62
CA THR A 98 3.16 5.09 13.09
C THR A 98 2.98 5.46 14.56
N LEU A 99 1.76 5.79 14.97
CA LEU A 99 1.42 6.09 16.36
C LEU A 99 1.67 4.89 17.28
N ILE A 100 1.27 3.69 16.85
CA ILE A 100 1.55 2.45 17.60
C ILE A 100 3.06 2.26 17.75
N GLY A 101 3.85 2.44 16.68
CA GLY A 101 5.31 2.36 16.73
C GLY A 101 5.93 3.36 17.71
N TYR A 102 5.42 4.59 17.75
CA TYR A 102 5.83 5.61 18.72
C TYR A 102 5.46 5.24 20.16
N LEU A 103 4.23 4.78 20.41
CA LEU A 103 3.78 4.34 21.74
C LEU A 103 4.60 3.15 22.28
N LEU A 104 5.05 2.27 21.39
CA LEU A 104 5.96 1.16 21.69
C LEU A 104 7.43 1.58 21.80
N LYS A 105 7.75 2.87 21.63
CA LYS A 105 9.12 3.43 21.62
C LYS A 105 10.02 2.81 20.54
N LEU A 106 9.42 2.35 19.43
CA LEU A 106 10.15 1.87 18.25
C LEU A 106 10.45 3.01 17.27
N LYS A 107 9.80 4.16 17.42
CA LYS A 107 9.98 5.35 16.59
C LYS A 107 10.08 6.58 17.49
N ASP A 108 10.92 7.54 17.11
CA ASP A 108 11.14 8.78 17.87
C ASP A 108 10.03 9.83 17.66
N SER A 109 9.24 9.72 16.59
CA SER A 109 8.12 10.63 16.28
C SER A 109 6.81 9.88 16.01
N PRO A 110 5.65 10.43 16.43
CA PRO A 110 4.33 9.85 16.17
C PRO A 110 3.83 10.04 14.73
N PHE A 111 4.54 10.84 13.93
CA PHE A 111 4.27 11.11 12.51
C PHE A 111 5.60 11.13 11.75
#